data_AF-A0A1J4WIT0-F1
#
_entry.id   AF-A0A1J4WIT0-F1
#
_cell.length_a   1.000
_cell.length_b   1.000
_cell.length_c   1.000
_cell.angle_alpha   90.00
_cell.angle_beta   90.00
_cell.angle_gamma   90.00
#
_symmetry.space_group_name_H-M   'P 1'
#
loop_
_entity.id
_entity.type
_entity.pdbx_description
1 polymer ?
#
loop_
_entity_poly.entity_id
_entity_poly.type
_entity_poly.pdbx_seq_one_letter_code
_entity_poly.pdbx_strand_id
1 'polypeptide(L)' 'MWDIQTIYFPRYAPEQNPQEHVWKSGRNKVTHNRFIQDIDSATDDLIKYFRSHKFNYSLLGSKSDFEM' A
#
# COMPACT_ATOMS: atom_id res chain seq x y z
N MET A 1 25.59 10.08 6.71
CA MET A 1 24.64 9.90 7.84
C MET A 1 23.26 10.13 7.25
N TRP A 2 22.37 9.14 7.27
CA TRP A 2 21.03 9.30 6.69
C TRP A 2 20.18 10.15 7.64
N ASP A 3 19.55 11.21 7.11
CA ASP A 3 18.56 11.99 7.84
C ASP A 3 17.18 11.33 7.67
N ILE A 4 16.71 10.65 8.74
CA ILE A 4 15.44 9.94 8.74
C ILE A 4 14.49 10.69 9.68
N GLN A 5 13.37 11.16 9.14
CA GLN A 5 12.33 11.87 9.89
C GLN A 5 11.07 11.01 10.02
N THR A 6 10.46 11.01 11.21
CA THR A 6 9.23 10.27 11.48
C THR A 6 8.02 11.18 11.31
N ILE A 7 7.04 10.74 10.52
CA ILE A 7 5.76 11.43 10.34
C ILE A 7 4.70 10.72 11.18
N TYR A 8 4.02 11.47 12.05
CA TYR A 8 2.95 10.95 12.89
C TYR A 8 1.58 11.16 12.23
N PHE A 9 0.79 10.09 12.18
CA PHE A 9 -0.59 10.15 11.73
C PHE A 9 -1.55 10.25 12.94
N PRO A 10 -2.71 10.91 12.78
CA PRO A 10 -3.80 10.89 13.75
C PRO A 10 -4.21 9.46 14.12
N ARG A 11 -4.69 9.31 15.36
CA ARG A 11 -5.24 8.04 15.83
C ARG A 11 -6.46 7.65 15.00
N TYR A 12 -6.59 6.37 14.66
CA TYR A 12 -7.71 5.81 13.90
C TYR A 12 -7.87 6.38 12.48
N ALA A 13 -6.78 6.84 11.85
CA ALA A 13 -6.79 7.38 10.49
C ALA A 13 -6.08 6.45 9.47
N PRO A 14 -6.54 5.21 9.23
CA PRO A 14 -5.93 4.29 8.27
C PRO A 14 -5.94 4.83 6.84
N GLU A 15 -6.89 5.71 6.49
CA GLU A 15 -6.97 6.42 5.21
C GLU A 15 -5.81 7.41 4.98
N GLN A 16 -5.08 7.75 6.03
CA GLN A 16 -3.88 8.57 5.94
C GLN A 16 -2.62 7.72 5.88
N ASN A 17 -2.68 6.41 6.15
CA ASN A 17 -1.52 5.54 6.05
C ASN A 17 -1.42 4.97 4.61
N PRO A 18 -0.40 5.36 3.81
CA PRO A 18 -0.27 4.86 2.45
C PRO A 18 -0.11 3.34 2.38
N GLN A 19 0.47 2.71 3.40
CA GLN A 19 0.67 1.27 3.44
C GLN A 19 -0.68 0.52 3.51
N GLU A 20 -1.65 1.04 4.27
CA GLU A 20 -2.99 0.46 4.36
C GLU A 20 -3.70 0.46 3.01
N HIS A 21 -3.46 1.49 2.18
CA HIS A 21 -4.06 1.60 0.85
C HIS A 21 -3.54 0.51 -0.08
N VAL A 22 -2.22 0.28 -0.07
CA VAL A 22 -1.57 -0.80 -0.83
C VAL A 22 -2.16 -2.15 -0.41
N TRP A 23 -2.27 -2.42 0.89
CA TRP A 23 -2.81 -3.69 1.39
C TRP A 23 -4.28 -3.89 1.08
N LYS A 24 -5.10 -2.85 1.25
CA LYS A 24 -6.53 -2.91 0.92
C LYS A 24 -6.73 -3.21 -0.58
N SER A 25 -5.93 -2.57 -1.44
CA SER A 25 -6.00 -2.81 -2.88
C SER A 25 -5.52 -4.20 -3.27
N GLY A 26 -4.39 -4.65 -2.72
CA GLY A 26 -3.86 -6.01 -2.92
C GLY A 26 -4.85 -7.07 -2.48
N ARG A 27 -5.44 -6.92 -1.28
CA ARG A 27 -6.51 -7.79 -0.79
C ARG A 27 -7.67 -7.83 -1.76
N ASN A 28 -8.23 -6.67 -2.12
CA ASN A 28 -9.40 -6.58 -2.99
C ASN A 28 -9.15 -7.21 -4.37
N LYS A 29 -7.95 -7.09 -4.92
CA LYS A 29 -7.65 -7.54 -6.28
C LYS A 29 -7.17 -8.98 -6.37
N VAL A 30 -6.42 -9.45 -5.37
CA VAL A 30 -5.67 -10.71 -5.46
C VAL A 30 -6.23 -11.80 -4.54
N THR A 31 -6.60 -11.45 -3.31
CA THR A 31 -6.95 -12.45 -2.28
C THR A 31 -8.42 -12.40 -1.86
N HIS A 32 -9.21 -11.46 -2.38
CA HIS A 32 -10.62 -11.32 -2.01
C HIS A 32 -11.45 -12.52 -2.46
N ASN A 33 -12.17 -13.14 -1.50
CA ASN A 33 -13.04 -14.30 -1.70
C ASN A 33 -12.38 -15.47 -2.45
N ARG A 34 -11.06 -15.61 -2.31
CA ARG A 34 -10.30 -16.71 -2.89
C ARG A 34 -9.89 -17.69 -1.81
N PHE A 35 -10.07 -18.98 -2.06
CA PHE A 35 -9.47 -20.02 -1.24
C PHE A 35 -7.99 -20.14 -1.59
N ILE A 36 -7.12 -19.89 -0.61
CA ILE A 36 -5.66 -19.95 -0.77
C ILE A 36 -5.22 -21.35 -0.33
N GLN A 37 -4.81 -22.17 -1.30
CA GLN A 37 -4.29 -23.51 -1.04
C GLN A 37 -2.78 -23.50 -0.75
N ASP A 38 -2.08 -22.55 -1.36
CA ASP A 38 -0.64 -22.35 -1.24
C ASP A 38 -0.36 -20.86 -1.00
N ILE A 39 0.36 -20.58 0.07
CA ILE A 39 0.71 -19.23 0.49
C ILE A 39 1.78 -18.60 -0.41
N ASP A 40 2.68 -19.43 -0.96
CA ASP A 40 3.76 -18.94 -1.81
C ASP A 40 3.18 -18.43 -3.14
N SER A 41 2.31 -19.22 -3.76
CA SER A 41 1.55 -18.80 -4.95
C SER A 41 0.74 -17.51 -4.73
N ALA A 42 0.06 -17.38 -3.57
CA ALA A 42 -0.69 -16.16 -3.25
C ALA A 42 0.22 -14.94 -3.04
N THR A 43 1.42 -15.17 -2.51
CA THR A 43 2.45 -14.14 -2.33
C THR A 43 3.01 -13.67 -3.67
N ASP A 44 3.30 -14.59 -4.58
CA ASP A 44 3.75 -14.26 -5.93
C ASP A 44 2.71 -13.45 -6.70
N ASP A 45 1.43 -13.79 -6.58
CA ASP A 45 0.33 -13.04 -7.18
C ASP A 45 0.25 -11.60 -6.61
N LEU A 46 0.46 -11.42 -5.31
CA LEU A 46 0.52 -10.09 -4.67
C LEU A 46 1.73 -9.29 -5.16
N ILE A 47 2.91 -9.90 -5.21
CA ILE A 47 4.15 -9.26 -5.70
C ILE A 47 3.96 -8.81 -7.15
N LYS A 48 3.39 -9.68 -8.00
CA LYS A 48 3.09 -9.36 -9.40
C LYS A 48 2.15 -8.17 -9.50
N TYR A 49 1.08 -8.15 -8.70
CA TYR A 49 0.15 -7.02 -8.67
C TYR A 49 0.85 -5.72 -8.25
N PHE A 50 1.58 -5.74 -7.12
CA PHE A 50 2.27 -4.55 -6.60
C PHE A 50 3.31 -3.98 -7.57
N ARG A 51 4.06 -4.83 -8.27
CA ARG A 51 5.04 -4.38 -9.28
C ARG A 51 4.37 -3.74 -10.50
N SER A 52 3.15 -4.15 -10.84
CA SER A 52 2.43 -3.67 -12.02
C SER A 52 1.51 -2.47 -11.77
N HIS A 53 1.28 -2.10 -10.51
CA HIS A 53 0.25 -1.14 -10.13
C HIS A 53 0.83 0.10 -9.47
N LYS A 54 0.44 1.28 -9.95
CA LYS A 54 0.75 2.56 -9.30
C LYS A 54 -0.36 2.89 -8.30
N PHE A 55 0.02 3.11 -7.05
CA PHE A 55 -0.91 3.49 -5.99
C PHE A 55 -0.96 5.01 -5.86
N ASN A 56 -2.10 5.60 -6.20
CA ASN A 56 -2.31 7.03 -6.02
C ASN A 56 -2.53 7.32 -4.53
N TYR A 57 -1.70 8.18 -3.97
CA TYR A 57 -1.80 8.62 -2.58
C TYR A 57 -1.42 10.10 -2.47
N SER A 58 -2.11 10.81 -1.58
CA SER A 58 -1.85 12.22 -1.28
C SER A 58 -1.55 12.32 0.21
N LEU A 59 -0.34 12.76 0.54
CA LEU A 59 0.06 12.92 1.92
C LEU A 59 -0.69 14.11 2.53
N LEU A 60 -1.57 13.84 3.49
CA LEU A 60 -2.34 14.85 4.23
C LEU A 60 -3.13 15.83 3.34
N GLY A 61 -3.59 15.38 2.17
CA GLY A 61 -4.38 16.21 1.25
C GLY A 61 -3.57 17.19 0.40
N SER A 62 -2.24 17.20 0.52
CA SER A 62 -1.38 17.88 -0.43
C SER A 62 -1.23 17.02 -1.70
N LYS A 63 -1.63 17.56 -2.86
CA LYS A 63 -1.05 17.10 -4.13
C LYS A 63 0.40 17.55 -4.07
N SER A 64 1.28 16.65 -3.69
CA SER A 64 2.68 16.99 -3.62
C SER A 64 3.28 17.03 -5.01
N ASP A 65 3.68 18.23 -5.42
CA ASP A 65 4.73 18.47 -6.41
C ASP A 65 6.10 17.99 -5.88
N PHE A 66 6.17 16.78 -5.34
CA PHE A 66 7.44 16.12 -5.08
C PHE A 66 7.87 15.49 -6.40
N GLU A 67 8.61 16.26 -7.19
CA GLU A 67 9.43 15.68 -8.24
C GLU A 67 10.42 14.70 -7.60
N MET A 68 10.30 13.44 -8.01
CA MET A 68 11.33 12.41 -7.84
C MET A 68 12.12 12.30 -9.13
#